data_AF-A0A1G9MBF1-F1
#
_entry.id   AF-A0A1G9MBF1-F1
#
_cell.length_a   1.000
_cell.length_b   1.000
_cell.length_c   1.000
_cell.angle_alpha   90.00
_cell.angle_beta   90.00
_cell.angle_gamma   90.00
#
_symmetry.space_group_name_H-M   'P 1'
#
loop_
_entity.id
_entity.type
_entity.pdbx_description
1 polymer ?
#
loop_
_entity_poly.entity_id
_entity_poly.type
_entity_poly.pdbx_seq_one_letter_code
_entity_poly.pdbx_strand_id
1 'polypeptide(L)'
;MFNLTPAVRAILLANVALFAAESLVFPNLGNLLGLHNFESPLFLPFQFVTHMFMHGGFGHLFSNMFALIMFGPGLENLWGTKRFTFFYFFTGIGAGLLYSGVNYYEIGQIKDAALAFVQDPDPTNFAGFMNDYAPLLQNEPLIQRYLSNPDNVMLQKQVVLLTREYVNMVVNIPMVGASGAIFGILMAFGMLFPNTLLFLLFIPFPIKAKYFVALYGLYELYSGLHQNPGDNVAHFAHVGGMLFAFILIRYWARQRKNFY
;
A
#
# COMPACT_ATOMS: atom_id res chain seq x y z
N MET A 1 -0.69 -2.92 33.84
CA MET A 1 0.18 -2.73 32.66
C MET A 1 -0.54 -3.31 31.46
N PHE A 2 -0.56 -2.60 30.32
CA PHE A 2 -1.03 -3.20 29.06
C PHE A 2 -0.11 -4.36 28.71
N ASN A 3 -0.52 -5.60 29.04
CA ASN A 3 0.22 -6.78 28.64
C ASN A 3 -0.12 -7.06 27.17
N LEU A 4 0.69 -6.48 26.27
CA LEU A 4 0.65 -6.82 24.85
C LEU A 4 0.89 -8.32 24.70
N THR A 5 0.10 -8.96 23.85
CA THR A 5 0.24 -10.37 23.53
C THR A 5 1.56 -10.63 22.77
N PRO A 6 2.13 -11.86 22.85
CA PRO A 6 3.48 -12.12 22.37
C PRO A 6 3.75 -11.72 20.91
N ALA A 7 2.88 -12.07 19.96
CA ALA A 7 3.07 -11.73 18.56
C ALA A 7 2.86 -10.24 18.30
N VAL A 8 1.80 -9.64 18.85
CA VAL A 8 1.56 -8.18 18.75
C VAL A 8 2.77 -7.39 19.23
N ARG A 9 3.33 -7.76 20.38
CA ARG A 9 4.54 -7.11 20.91
C ARG A 9 5.75 -7.30 19.99
N ALA A 10 5.96 -8.51 19.47
CA ALA A 10 7.09 -8.78 18.58
C ALA A 10 7.00 -7.98 17.27
N ILE A 11 5.81 -7.93 16.66
CA ILE A 11 5.55 -7.16 15.44
C ILE A 11 5.75 -5.66 15.72
N LEU A 12 5.19 -5.14 16.82
CA LEU A 12 5.38 -3.74 17.23
C LEU A 12 6.86 -3.38 17.35
N LEU A 13 7.63 -4.18 18.11
CA LEU A 13 9.04 -3.93 18.34
C LEU A 13 9.86 -4.02 17.03
N ALA A 14 9.56 -4.98 16.17
CA ALA A 14 10.25 -5.11 14.88
C ALA A 14 10.03 -3.88 13.99
N ASN A 15 8.80 -3.37 13.91
CA ASN A 15 8.45 -2.19 13.13
C ASN A 15 9.11 -0.92 13.68
N VAL A 16 9.08 -0.72 15.00
CA VAL A 16 9.75 0.43 15.64
C VAL A 16 11.26 0.34 15.46
N ALA A 17 11.85 -0.85 15.60
CA ALA A 17 13.28 -1.05 15.42
C ALA A 17 13.72 -0.77 13.98
N LEU A 18 13.01 -1.27 12.97
CA LEU A 18 13.36 -1.02 11.57
C LEU A 18 13.15 0.43 11.17
N PHE A 19 12.09 1.08 11.66
CA PHE A 19 11.89 2.52 11.46
C PHE A 19 13.01 3.36 12.07
N ALA A 20 13.43 3.03 13.29
CA ALA A 20 14.57 3.70 13.95
C ALA A 20 15.89 3.40 13.22
N ALA A 21 16.10 2.16 12.77
CA ALA A 21 17.29 1.77 12.04
C ALA A 21 17.42 2.54 10.71
N GLU A 22 16.33 2.67 9.95
CA GLU A 22 16.29 3.48 8.73
C GLU A 22 16.53 4.97 9.03
N SER A 23 15.88 5.50 10.06
CA SER A 23 15.93 6.93 10.39
C SER A 23 17.28 7.39 10.96
N LEU A 24 18.04 6.49 11.59
CA LEU A 24 19.24 6.85 12.36
C LEU A 24 20.55 6.26 11.81
N VAL A 25 20.51 5.09 11.17
CA VAL A 25 21.72 4.32 10.86
C VAL A 25 21.82 3.95 9.38
N PHE A 26 20.72 3.52 8.78
CA PHE A 26 20.68 2.97 7.42
C PHE A 26 19.72 3.77 6.53
N PRO A 27 20.10 4.98 6.08
CA PRO A 27 19.26 5.74 5.18
C PRO A 27 18.99 4.93 3.90
N ASN A 28 17.76 5.03 3.39
CA ASN A 28 17.26 4.29 2.22
C ASN A 28 17.10 2.78 2.43
N LEU A 29 17.02 2.29 3.67
CA LEU A 29 16.68 0.89 3.94
C LEU A 29 15.34 0.48 3.30
N GLY A 30 14.39 1.41 3.20
CA GLY A 30 13.11 1.22 2.52
C GLY A 30 13.25 0.88 1.04
N ASN A 31 14.33 1.33 0.38
CA ASN A 31 14.64 0.94 -1.00
C ASN A 31 15.12 -0.51 -1.08
N LEU A 32 15.75 -1.08 -0.05
CA LEU A 32 16.12 -2.50 -0.07
C LEU A 32 14.94 -3.40 0.31
N LEU A 33 14.21 -3.00 1.35
CA LEU A 33 13.23 -3.84 2.02
C LEU A 33 11.78 -3.61 1.57
N GLY A 34 11.49 -2.52 0.87
CA GLY A 34 10.18 -2.23 0.31
C GLY A 34 9.87 -3.06 -0.94
N LEU A 35 8.58 -3.24 -1.24
CA LEU A 35 8.10 -4.06 -2.34
C LEU A 35 8.06 -3.27 -3.64
N HIS A 36 9.02 -3.53 -4.52
CA HIS A 36 9.07 -2.93 -5.85
C HIS A 36 8.15 -3.63 -6.85
N ASN A 37 7.88 -2.93 -7.95
CA ASN A 37 7.27 -3.51 -9.14
C ASN A 37 8.12 -4.68 -9.68
N PHE A 38 7.48 -5.71 -10.24
CA PHE A 38 8.18 -6.88 -10.79
C PHE A 38 9.16 -6.55 -11.92
N GLU A 39 8.92 -5.46 -12.65
CA GLU A 39 9.79 -5.01 -13.74
C GLU A 39 10.95 -4.14 -13.24
N SER A 40 10.96 -3.77 -11.95
CA SER A 40 12.07 -3.05 -11.35
C SER A 40 13.31 -3.94 -11.25
N PRO A 41 14.50 -3.44 -11.60
CA PRO A 41 15.76 -4.14 -11.31
C PRO A 41 16.03 -4.27 -9.79
N LEU A 42 15.30 -3.54 -8.95
CA LEU A 42 15.41 -3.57 -7.49
C LEU A 42 14.45 -4.58 -6.84
N PHE A 43 13.62 -5.27 -7.63
CA PHE A 43 12.69 -6.26 -7.12
C PHE A 43 13.44 -7.49 -6.60
N LEU A 44 13.08 -7.90 -5.37
CA LEU A 44 13.61 -9.09 -4.72
C LEU A 44 12.47 -9.86 -4.06
N PRO A 45 12.38 -11.20 -4.21
CA PRO A 45 11.23 -11.98 -3.71
C PRO A 45 10.96 -11.85 -2.20
N PHE A 46 11.98 -11.61 -1.38
CA PHE A 46 11.78 -11.43 0.07
C PHE A 46 11.00 -10.15 0.41
N GLN A 47 10.88 -9.21 -0.53
CA GLN A 47 10.22 -7.93 -0.31
C GLN A 47 8.74 -8.10 0.05
N PHE A 48 8.08 -9.18 -0.41
CA PHE A 48 6.73 -9.56 -0.01
C PHE A 48 6.53 -9.73 1.51
N VAL A 49 7.62 -9.94 2.25
CA VAL A 49 7.59 -10.02 3.71
C VAL A 49 8.21 -8.77 4.32
N THR A 50 9.34 -8.29 3.81
CA THR A 50 10.08 -7.21 4.45
C THR A 50 9.38 -5.85 4.32
N HIS A 51 8.59 -5.62 3.26
CA HIS A 51 7.86 -4.36 3.09
C HIS A 51 6.90 -4.09 4.25
N MET A 52 6.40 -5.16 4.87
CA MET A 52 5.46 -5.12 5.99
C MET A 52 6.07 -4.47 7.24
N PHE A 53 7.39 -4.24 7.26
CA PHE A 53 8.10 -3.66 8.39
C PHE A 53 8.71 -2.28 8.11
N MET A 54 8.58 -1.78 6.89
CA MET A 54 9.06 -0.45 6.47
C MET A 54 7.93 0.57 6.54
N HIS A 55 8.24 1.83 6.82
CA HIS A 55 7.23 2.89 6.95
C HIS A 55 7.74 4.22 6.40
N GLY A 56 7.00 4.82 5.47
CA GLY A 56 7.34 6.11 4.85
C GLY A 56 7.28 7.34 5.76
N GLY A 57 7.07 7.19 7.06
CA GLY A 57 7.05 8.29 8.02
C GLY A 57 6.46 7.94 9.37
N PHE A 58 6.66 8.82 10.35
CA PHE A 58 6.21 8.61 11.73
C PHE A 58 4.69 8.43 11.84
N GLY A 59 3.91 9.28 11.15
CA GLY A 59 2.44 9.18 11.16
C GLY A 59 1.94 7.84 10.60
N HIS A 60 2.63 7.32 9.58
CA HIS A 60 2.32 6.02 8.97
C HIS A 60 2.66 4.86 9.92
N LEU A 61 3.82 4.89 10.59
CA LEU A 61 4.15 3.91 11.63
C LEU A 61 3.14 3.96 12.79
N PHE A 62 2.84 5.17 13.28
CA PHE A 62 1.95 5.38 14.40
C PHE A 62 0.56 4.80 14.15
N SER A 63 -0.06 5.10 13.00
CA SER A 63 -1.41 4.62 12.69
C SER A 63 -1.47 3.09 12.57
N ASN A 64 -0.48 2.46 11.93
CA ASN A 64 -0.38 1.01 11.82
C ASN A 64 -0.22 0.34 13.19
N MET A 65 0.71 0.84 14.00
CA MET A 65 1.01 0.24 15.30
C MET A 65 -0.12 0.49 16.31
N PHE A 66 -0.78 1.65 16.23
CA PHE A 66 -1.98 1.95 17.00
C PHE A 66 -3.08 0.94 16.69
N ALA A 67 -3.38 0.70 15.42
CA ALA A 67 -4.39 -0.29 15.01
C ALA A 67 -3.98 -1.72 15.43
N LEU A 68 -2.71 -2.10 15.27
CA LEU A 68 -2.19 -3.39 15.73
C LEU A 68 -2.42 -3.60 17.22
N ILE A 69 -2.11 -2.60 18.05
CA ILE A 69 -2.28 -2.66 19.51
C ILE A 69 -3.76 -2.72 19.89
N MET A 70 -4.61 -1.97 19.20
CA MET A 70 -6.05 -1.90 19.49
C MET A 70 -6.79 -3.19 19.15
N PHE A 71 -6.50 -3.80 18.00
CA PHE A 71 -7.28 -4.92 17.45
C PHE A 71 -6.58 -6.27 17.50
N GLY A 72 -5.24 -6.29 17.51
CA GLY A 72 -4.42 -7.50 17.47
C GLY A 72 -4.60 -8.41 18.70
N PRO A 73 -4.49 -7.92 19.95
CA PRO A 73 -4.53 -8.77 21.14
C PRO A 73 -5.80 -9.62 21.27
N GLY A 74 -6.97 -9.09 20.89
CA GLY A 74 -8.22 -9.83 20.93
C GLY A 74 -8.21 -11.04 20.00
N LEU A 75 -7.66 -10.89 18.79
CA LEU A 75 -7.51 -11.97 17.83
C LEU A 75 -6.43 -12.96 18.25
N GLU A 76 -5.30 -12.48 18.79
CA GLU A 76 -4.23 -13.34 19.28
C GLU A 76 -4.68 -14.20 20.47
N ASN A 77 -5.45 -13.64 21.40
CA ASN A 77 -6.02 -14.40 22.52
C ASN A 77 -7.03 -15.46 22.04
N LEU A 78 -7.81 -15.16 21.00
CA LEU A 78 -8.78 -16.10 20.43
C LEU A 78 -8.10 -17.27 19.70
N TRP A 79 -7.07 -16.99 18.92
CA TRP A 79 -6.46 -17.99 18.02
C TRP A 79 -5.18 -18.62 18.55
N GLY A 80 -4.54 -17.99 19.53
CA GLY A 80 -3.18 -18.25 19.98
C GLY A 80 -2.13 -17.60 19.07
N THR A 81 -0.96 -17.32 19.64
CA THR A 81 0.19 -16.64 18.99
C THR A 81 0.53 -17.23 17.63
N LYS A 82 0.66 -18.56 17.50
CA LYS A 82 1.06 -19.20 16.23
C LYS A 82 0.09 -18.90 15.08
N ARG A 83 -1.22 -18.99 15.33
CA ARG A 83 -2.24 -18.74 14.30
C ARG A 83 -2.38 -17.27 13.97
N PHE A 84 -2.28 -16.40 14.97
CA PHE A 84 -2.28 -14.96 14.75
C PHE A 84 -1.07 -14.51 13.91
N THR A 85 0.14 -15.01 14.23
CA THR A 85 1.34 -14.72 13.43
C THR A 85 1.17 -15.21 11.99
N PHE A 86 0.68 -16.43 11.79
CA PHE A 86 0.39 -16.93 10.43
C PHE A 86 -0.63 -16.04 9.72
N PHE A 87 -1.71 -15.65 10.39
CA PHE A 87 -2.74 -14.78 9.85
C PHE A 87 -2.18 -13.41 9.42
N TYR A 88 -1.35 -12.79 10.27
CA TYR A 88 -0.69 -11.51 10.00
C TYR A 88 0.15 -11.58 8.71
N PHE A 89 1.03 -12.58 8.59
CA PHE A 89 1.85 -12.74 7.39
C PHE A 89 1.04 -13.15 6.16
N PHE A 90 0.05 -14.04 6.31
CA PHE A 90 -0.79 -14.46 5.20
C PHE A 90 -1.55 -13.28 4.57
N THR A 91 -2.11 -12.42 5.41
CA THR A 91 -2.86 -11.24 4.94
C THR A 91 -1.94 -10.14 4.40
N GLY A 92 -0.77 -9.93 5.01
CA GLY A 92 0.23 -8.99 4.51
C GLY A 92 0.83 -9.40 3.16
N ILE A 93 1.22 -10.67 3.01
CA ILE A 93 1.72 -11.21 1.73
C ILE A 93 0.60 -11.19 0.68
N GLY A 94 -0.63 -11.57 1.05
CA GLY A 94 -1.79 -11.50 0.16
C GLY A 94 -2.10 -10.09 -0.33
N ALA A 95 -2.00 -9.09 0.56
CA ALA A 95 -2.08 -7.68 0.22
C ALA A 95 -0.98 -7.27 -0.76
N GLY A 96 0.27 -7.68 -0.49
CA GLY A 96 1.40 -7.44 -1.39
C GLY A 96 1.19 -8.05 -2.77
N LEU A 97 0.64 -9.25 -2.87
CA LEU A 97 0.35 -9.90 -4.16
C LEU A 97 -0.71 -9.14 -4.96
N LEU A 98 -1.81 -8.71 -4.32
CA LEU A 98 -2.83 -7.93 -5.00
C LEU A 98 -2.28 -6.57 -5.44
N TYR A 99 -1.54 -5.90 -4.56
CA TYR A 99 -0.83 -4.66 -4.85
C TYR A 99 0.08 -4.83 -6.08
N SER A 100 0.95 -5.85 -6.10
CA SER A 100 1.88 -6.07 -7.20
C SER A 100 1.17 -6.31 -8.53
N GLY A 101 0.03 -7.00 -8.52
CA GLY A 101 -0.79 -7.20 -9.72
C GLY A 101 -1.37 -5.90 -10.27
N VAL A 102 -1.95 -5.06 -9.41
CA VAL A 102 -2.48 -3.75 -9.80
C VAL A 102 -1.36 -2.80 -10.25
N ASN A 103 -0.29 -2.73 -9.47
CA ASN A 103 0.87 -1.90 -9.77
C ASN A 103 1.52 -2.27 -11.11
N TYR A 104 1.61 -3.56 -11.43
CA TYR A 104 2.09 -4.03 -12.73
C TYR A 104 1.22 -3.54 -13.88
N TYR A 105 -0.11 -3.59 -13.71
CA TYR A 105 -1.05 -3.10 -14.72
C TYR A 105 -0.94 -1.58 -14.93
N GLU A 106 -0.96 -0.79 -13.86
CA GLU A 106 -0.87 0.68 -13.94
C GLU A 106 0.46 1.15 -14.53
N ILE A 107 1.58 0.57 -14.10
CA ILE A 107 2.90 0.90 -14.63
C ILE A 107 3.03 0.49 -16.11
N GLY A 108 2.37 -0.60 -16.52
CA GLY A 108 2.25 -0.98 -17.93
C GLY A 108 1.63 0.15 -18.77
N GLN A 109 0.52 0.73 -18.31
CA GLN A 109 -0.15 1.84 -19.00
C GLN A 109 0.77 3.08 -19.15
N ILE A 110 1.48 3.44 -18.07
CA ILE A 110 2.45 4.55 -18.08
C ILE A 110 3.56 4.28 -19.10
N LYS A 111 4.11 3.06 -19.11
CA LYS A 111 5.18 2.66 -20.04
C LYS A 111 4.73 2.69 -21.49
N ASP A 112 3.52 2.21 -21.79
CA ASP A 112 2.97 2.20 -23.13
C ASP A 112 2.74 3.63 -23.64
N ALA A 113 2.16 4.51 -22.80
CA ALA A 113 1.97 5.92 -23.13
C ALA A 113 3.30 6.65 -23.32
N ALA A 114 4.28 6.39 -22.45
CA ALA A 114 5.63 6.94 -22.57
C ALA A 114 6.34 6.45 -23.85
N LEU A 115 6.20 5.17 -24.19
CA LEU A 115 6.81 4.60 -25.39
C LEU A 115 6.21 5.23 -26.66
N ALA A 116 4.89 5.38 -26.72
CA ALA A 116 4.20 6.05 -27.82
C ALA A 116 4.72 7.48 -28.00
N PHE A 117 4.81 8.24 -26.90
CA PHE A 117 5.36 9.60 -26.93
C PHE A 117 6.84 9.66 -27.34
N VAL A 118 7.68 8.76 -26.82
CA VAL A 118 9.12 8.75 -27.12
C VAL A 118 9.40 8.37 -28.57
N GLN A 119 8.55 7.55 -29.19
CA GLN A 119 8.66 7.17 -30.61
C GLN A 119 8.26 8.30 -31.55
N ASP A 120 7.26 9.08 -31.18
CA ASP A 120 6.77 10.24 -31.95
C ASP A 120 6.54 11.45 -31.02
N PRO A 121 7.61 12.21 -30.69
CA PRO A 121 7.51 13.31 -29.73
C PRO A 121 6.64 14.46 -30.27
N ASP A 122 5.44 14.58 -29.71
CA ASP A 122 4.48 15.63 -30.03
C ASP A 122 4.08 16.42 -28.75
N PRO A 123 3.97 17.76 -28.81
CA PRO A 123 3.60 18.56 -27.64
C PRO A 123 2.22 18.25 -27.04
N THR A 124 1.22 17.88 -27.84
CA THR A 124 -0.11 17.52 -27.33
C THR A 124 -0.05 16.18 -26.59
N ASN A 125 0.63 15.19 -27.15
CA ASN A 125 0.86 13.90 -26.49
C ASN A 125 1.68 14.04 -25.21
N PHE A 126 2.70 14.91 -25.19
CA PHE A 126 3.46 15.23 -23.98
C PHE A 126 2.57 15.84 -22.90
N ALA A 127 1.77 16.86 -23.25
CA ALA A 127 0.86 17.50 -22.32
C ALA A 127 -0.16 16.51 -21.74
N GLY A 128 -0.75 15.65 -22.59
CA GLY A 128 -1.64 14.57 -22.17
C GLY A 128 -0.97 13.59 -21.22
N PHE A 129 0.23 13.12 -21.55
CA PHE A 129 1.01 12.24 -20.67
C PHE A 129 1.26 12.86 -19.29
N MET A 130 1.70 14.12 -19.24
CA MET A 130 1.96 14.83 -17.99
C MET A 130 0.67 15.07 -17.19
N ASN A 131 -0.45 15.31 -17.86
CA ASN A 131 -1.75 15.46 -17.23
C ASN A 131 -2.23 14.16 -16.58
N ASP A 132 -2.18 13.07 -17.33
CA ASP A 132 -2.83 11.82 -16.96
C ASP A 132 -1.99 11.01 -15.96
N TYR A 133 -0.66 11.00 -16.13
CA TYR A 133 0.24 10.13 -15.36
C TYR A 133 1.12 10.89 -14.38
N ALA A 134 1.62 12.07 -14.76
CA ALA A 134 2.60 12.80 -13.96
C ALA A 134 2.10 14.15 -13.40
N PRO A 135 0.89 14.23 -12.78
CA PRO A 135 0.29 15.50 -12.38
C PRO A 135 1.15 16.29 -11.37
N LEU A 136 1.85 15.59 -10.47
CA LEU A 136 2.73 16.20 -9.48
C LEU A 136 4.04 16.76 -10.07
N LEU A 137 4.39 16.36 -11.29
CA LEU A 137 5.59 16.82 -11.99
C LEU A 137 5.25 17.74 -13.17
N GLN A 138 3.99 18.19 -13.26
CA GLN A 138 3.58 19.15 -14.28
C GLN A 138 4.45 20.40 -14.20
N ASN A 139 5.03 20.73 -15.35
CA ASN A 139 5.82 21.93 -15.54
C ASN A 139 5.15 22.75 -16.64
N GLU A 140 4.11 23.49 -16.25
CA GLU A 140 3.34 24.35 -17.16
C GLU A 140 4.25 25.22 -18.04
N PRO A 141 5.29 25.91 -17.53
CA PRO A 141 6.22 26.65 -18.38
C PRO A 141 6.91 25.79 -19.45
N LEU A 142 7.32 24.56 -19.15
CA LEU A 142 7.93 23.66 -20.12
C LEU A 142 6.90 23.18 -21.16
N ILE A 143 5.70 22.80 -20.71
CA ILE A 143 4.59 22.36 -21.56
C ILE A 143 4.24 23.46 -22.56
N GLN A 144 4.03 24.69 -22.09
CA GLN A 144 3.69 25.83 -22.96
C GLN A 144 4.82 26.18 -23.94
N ARG A 145 6.09 26.10 -23.50
CA ARG A 145 7.23 26.32 -24.39
C ARG A 145 7.31 25.28 -25.50
N TYR A 146 7.02 24.02 -25.19
CA TYR A 146 7.04 22.94 -26.17
C TYR A 146 5.84 23.04 -27.13
N LEU A 147 4.64 23.33 -26.62
CA LEU A 147 3.44 23.61 -27.43
C LEU A 147 3.68 24.76 -28.42
N SER A 148 4.39 25.80 -28.00
CA SER A 148 4.68 26.96 -28.83
C SER A 148 5.83 26.74 -29.83
N ASN A 149 6.66 25.72 -29.63
CA ASN A 149 7.86 25.46 -30.44
C ASN A 149 8.06 23.94 -30.67
N PRO A 150 7.13 23.26 -31.38
CA PRO A 150 7.14 21.81 -31.57
C PRO A 150 8.44 21.30 -32.21
N ASP A 151 9.00 22.05 -33.16
CA ASP A 151 10.18 21.63 -33.93
C ASP A 151 11.52 21.90 -33.21
N ASN A 152 11.48 22.43 -31.98
CA ASN A 152 12.70 22.73 -31.24
C ASN A 152 13.35 21.44 -30.72
N VAL A 153 14.42 21.01 -31.40
CA VAL A 153 15.18 19.79 -31.08
C VAL A 153 15.65 19.72 -29.62
N MET A 154 16.02 20.85 -29.01
CA MET A 154 16.46 20.86 -27.61
C MET A 154 15.29 20.63 -26.65
N LEU A 155 14.12 21.21 -26.94
CA LEU A 155 12.90 20.95 -26.17
C LEU A 155 12.46 19.50 -26.32
N GLN A 156 12.42 18.96 -27.54
CA GLN A 156 12.10 17.56 -27.81
C GLN A 156 12.99 16.60 -26.99
N LYS A 157 14.32 16.82 -27.01
CA LYS A 157 15.25 16.03 -26.20
C LYS A 157 14.97 16.14 -24.70
N GLN A 158 14.66 17.34 -24.21
CA GLN A 158 14.36 17.58 -22.81
C GLN A 158 13.10 16.86 -22.36
N VAL A 159 12.02 16.92 -23.13
CA VAL A 159 10.75 16.26 -22.77
C VAL A 159 10.84 14.74 -22.87
N VAL A 160 11.55 14.21 -23.88
CA VAL A 160 11.83 12.77 -24.00
C VAL A 160 12.64 12.26 -22.81
N LEU A 161 13.67 13.01 -22.39
CA LEU A 161 14.46 12.64 -21.21
C LEU A 161 13.59 12.66 -19.96
N LEU A 162 12.78 13.70 -19.76
CA LEU A 162 11.87 13.81 -18.63
C LEU A 162 10.89 12.62 -18.56
N THR A 163 10.29 12.24 -19.67
CA THR A 163 9.39 11.09 -19.73
C THR A 163 10.11 9.78 -19.39
N ARG A 164 11.33 9.57 -19.90
CA ARG A 164 12.12 8.37 -19.56
C ARG A 164 12.50 8.30 -18.09
N GLU A 165 12.94 9.42 -17.51
CA GLU A 165 13.27 9.50 -16.09
C GLU A 165 12.03 9.29 -15.22
N TYR A 166 10.88 9.82 -15.64
CA TYR A 166 9.63 9.59 -14.94
C TYR A 166 9.24 8.10 -14.92
N VAL A 167 9.31 7.40 -16.06
CA VAL A 167 9.06 5.94 -16.13
C VAL A 167 10.03 5.18 -15.23
N ASN A 168 11.33 5.52 -15.31
CA ASN A 168 12.34 4.87 -14.47
C ASN A 168 12.09 5.12 -12.97
N MET A 169 11.66 6.31 -12.60
CA MET A 169 11.31 6.63 -11.23
C MET A 169 10.11 5.79 -10.77
N VAL A 170 8.97 5.81 -11.47
CA VAL A 170 7.74 5.13 -10.99
C VAL A 170 7.89 3.62 -10.91
N VAL A 171 8.66 2.99 -11.80
CA VAL A 171 9.00 1.56 -11.73
C VAL A 171 9.75 1.22 -10.45
N ASN A 172 10.58 2.14 -9.96
CA ASN A 172 11.45 1.94 -8.82
C ASN A 172 10.89 2.50 -7.50
N ILE A 173 9.64 2.97 -7.44
CA ILE A 173 9.02 3.38 -6.17
C ILE A 173 8.60 2.12 -5.41
N PRO A 174 9.16 1.84 -4.22
CA PRO A 174 8.73 0.70 -3.42
C PRO A 174 7.46 1.00 -2.62
N MET A 175 6.59 0.00 -2.47
CA MET A 175 5.57 0.01 -1.42
C MET A 175 6.20 -0.35 -0.07
N VAL A 176 5.79 0.38 0.97
CA VAL A 176 6.17 0.10 2.35
C VAL A 176 4.94 0.18 3.26
N GLY A 177 4.88 -0.65 4.29
CA GLY A 177 3.86 -0.55 5.33
C GLY A 177 3.28 -1.89 5.75
N ALA A 178 2.94 -1.99 7.05
CA ALA A 178 2.21 -3.12 7.62
C ALA A 178 0.71 -3.13 7.25
N SER A 179 0.22 -2.08 6.58
CA SER A 179 -1.20 -1.75 6.52
C SER A 179 -2.06 -2.83 5.88
N GLY A 180 -1.57 -3.54 4.86
CA GLY A 180 -2.26 -4.72 4.31
C GLY A 180 -2.61 -5.76 5.39
N ALA A 181 -1.64 -6.12 6.24
CA ALA A 181 -1.90 -7.05 7.35
C ALA A 181 -2.81 -6.43 8.43
N ILE A 182 -2.69 -5.13 8.69
CA ILE A 182 -3.56 -4.41 9.62
C ILE A 182 -5.01 -4.39 9.14
N PHE A 183 -5.25 -4.16 7.85
CA PHE A 183 -6.59 -4.26 7.26
C PHE A 183 -7.11 -5.70 7.29
N GLY A 184 -6.23 -6.69 7.17
CA GLY A 184 -6.57 -8.08 7.46
C GLY A 184 -7.05 -8.27 8.91
N ILE A 185 -6.32 -7.72 9.89
CA ILE A 185 -6.70 -7.71 11.32
C ILE A 185 -8.06 -7.01 11.53
N LEU A 186 -8.29 -5.85 10.91
CA LEU A 186 -9.55 -5.14 10.99
C LEU A 186 -10.71 -5.98 10.43
N MET A 187 -10.52 -6.60 9.27
CA MET A 187 -11.50 -7.50 8.68
C MET A 187 -11.82 -8.68 9.61
N ALA A 188 -10.79 -9.32 10.18
CA ALA A 188 -10.97 -10.38 11.15
C ALA A 188 -11.74 -9.93 12.38
N PHE A 189 -11.40 -8.76 12.93
CA PHE A 189 -12.06 -8.20 14.09
C PHE A 189 -13.54 -7.90 13.80
N GLY A 190 -13.85 -7.31 12.66
CA GLY A 190 -15.23 -7.04 12.21
C GLY A 190 -16.05 -8.31 12.02
N MET A 191 -15.43 -9.42 11.58
CA MET A 191 -16.10 -10.71 11.40
C MET A 191 -16.31 -11.47 12.71
N LEU A 192 -15.33 -11.46 13.62
CA LEU A 192 -15.32 -12.29 14.82
C LEU A 192 -15.89 -11.58 16.05
N PHE A 193 -15.77 -10.26 16.10
CA PHE A 193 -16.28 -9.42 17.19
C PHE A 193 -17.26 -8.35 16.67
N PRO A 194 -18.28 -8.73 15.87
CA PRO A 194 -19.07 -7.80 15.06
C PRO A 194 -19.87 -6.77 15.87
N ASN A 195 -20.19 -7.07 17.13
CA ASN A 195 -20.98 -6.21 18.00
C ASN A 195 -20.13 -5.43 19.03
N THR A 196 -18.79 -5.56 18.99
CA THR A 196 -17.91 -4.74 19.84
C THR A 196 -18.11 -3.27 19.51
N LEU A 197 -18.33 -2.47 20.55
CA LEU A 197 -18.53 -1.03 20.44
C LEU A 197 -17.17 -0.32 20.39
N LEU A 198 -16.91 0.38 19.30
CA LEU A 198 -15.70 1.17 19.09
C LEU A 198 -16.01 2.65 19.37
N PHE A 199 -15.26 3.24 20.29
CA PHE A 199 -15.28 4.68 20.54
C PHE A 199 -14.18 5.33 19.71
N LEU A 200 -14.56 6.02 18.64
CA LEU A 200 -13.63 6.77 17.81
C LEU A 200 -13.45 8.16 18.41
N LEU A 201 -12.22 8.68 18.41
CA LEU A 201 -11.84 9.92 19.11
C LEU A 201 -12.75 11.12 18.82
N PHE A 202 -13.29 11.20 17.61
CA PHE A 202 -14.09 12.33 17.12
C PHE A 202 -15.58 12.03 16.91
N ILE A 203 -16.01 10.78 17.12
CA ILE A 203 -17.42 10.40 16.96
C ILE A 203 -18.03 10.24 18.36
N PRO A 204 -19.03 11.05 18.73
CA PRO A 204 -19.54 11.10 20.11
C PRO A 204 -20.39 9.87 20.49
N PHE A 205 -20.65 8.97 19.55
CA PHE A 205 -21.38 7.72 19.77
C PHE A 205 -20.56 6.51 19.33
N PRO A 206 -20.66 5.37 20.03
CA PRO A 206 -19.93 4.18 19.66
C PRO A 206 -20.49 3.54 18.38
N ILE A 207 -19.60 2.99 17.56
CA ILE A 207 -19.96 2.27 16.34
C ILE A 207 -19.62 0.79 16.51
N LYS A 208 -20.53 -0.11 16.12
CA LYS A 208 -20.24 -1.55 16.12
C LYS A 208 -19.15 -1.87 15.11
N ALA A 209 -18.20 -2.73 15.50
CA ALA A 209 -17.05 -3.10 14.67
C ALA A 209 -17.44 -3.52 13.24
N LYS A 210 -18.52 -4.28 13.05
CA LYS A 210 -18.99 -4.67 11.71
C LYS A 210 -19.30 -3.49 10.78
N TYR A 211 -19.87 -2.41 11.31
CA TYR A 211 -20.22 -1.23 10.51
C TYR A 211 -18.98 -0.40 10.23
N PHE A 212 -18.11 -0.22 11.22
CA PHE A 212 -16.84 0.47 11.04
C PHE A 212 -16.01 -0.22 9.94
N VAL A 213 -15.80 -1.53 10.05
CA VAL A 213 -14.99 -2.31 9.11
C VAL A 213 -15.63 -2.35 7.71
N ALA A 214 -16.96 -2.52 7.62
CA ALA A 214 -17.64 -2.54 6.34
C ALA A 214 -17.57 -1.18 5.62
N LEU A 215 -17.86 -0.08 6.33
CA LEU A 215 -17.77 1.27 5.76
C LEU A 215 -16.35 1.61 5.37
N TYR A 216 -15.36 1.25 6.20
CA TYR A 216 -13.97 1.54 5.89
C TYR A 216 -13.49 0.72 4.69
N GLY A 217 -13.83 -0.57 4.60
CA GLY A 217 -13.52 -1.38 3.42
C GLY A 217 -14.19 -0.90 2.13
N LEU A 218 -15.44 -0.40 2.21
CA LEU A 218 -16.11 0.21 1.07
C LEU A 218 -15.44 1.51 0.65
N TYR A 219 -15.00 2.33 1.61
CA TYR A 219 -14.22 3.54 1.33
C TYR A 219 -12.90 3.21 0.64
N GLU A 220 -12.15 2.23 1.13
CA GLU A 220 -10.89 1.80 0.52
C GLU A 220 -11.12 1.30 -0.92
N LEU A 221 -12.16 0.49 -1.14
CA LEU A 221 -12.50 0.01 -2.48
C LEU A 221 -12.91 1.17 -3.41
N TYR A 222 -13.74 2.09 -2.93
CA TYR A 222 -14.18 3.25 -3.70
C TYR A 222 -12.98 4.13 -4.09
N SER A 223 -12.11 4.43 -3.13
CA SER A 223 -10.92 5.27 -3.33
C SER A 223 -9.94 4.65 -4.30
N GLY A 224 -9.68 3.34 -4.20
CA GLY A 224 -8.83 2.64 -5.16
C GLY A 224 -9.37 2.63 -6.59
N LEU A 225 -10.68 2.80 -6.79
CA LEU A 225 -11.30 2.86 -8.11
C LEU A 225 -11.41 4.28 -8.70
N HIS A 226 -11.28 5.34 -7.88
CA HIS A 226 -11.64 6.72 -8.27
C HIS A 226 -10.51 7.74 -8.11
N GLN A 227 -9.29 7.36 -7.71
CA GLN A 227 -8.17 8.29 -7.56
C GLN A 227 -7.23 8.28 -8.79
N ASN A 228 -6.34 9.28 -8.83
CA ASN A 228 -5.35 9.47 -9.88
C ASN A 228 -4.26 8.38 -9.83
N PRO A 229 -3.60 8.06 -10.96
CA PRO A 229 -2.50 7.10 -11.01
C PRO A 229 -1.43 7.41 -9.95
N GLY A 230 -1.06 6.42 -9.13
CA GLY A 230 -0.06 6.56 -8.06
C GLY A 230 -0.60 6.54 -6.63
N ASP A 231 -1.76 7.16 -6.36
CA ASP A 231 -2.44 7.08 -5.04
C ASP A 231 -3.32 5.81 -4.91
N ASN A 232 -3.83 5.31 -6.05
CA ASN A 232 -4.71 4.14 -6.13
C ASN A 232 -4.15 2.88 -5.46
N VAL A 233 -2.84 2.67 -5.58
CA VAL A 233 -2.24 1.36 -5.31
C VAL A 233 -2.22 1.04 -3.81
N ALA A 234 -2.08 2.05 -2.95
CA ALA A 234 -2.11 1.86 -1.50
C ALA A 234 -3.48 1.34 -1.02
N HIS A 235 -4.58 1.81 -1.63
CA HIS A 235 -5.92 1.35 -1.33
C HIS A 235 -6.13 -0.12 -1.72
N PHE A 236 -5.55 -0.57 -2.84
CA PHE A 236 -5.60 -1.98 -3.24
C PHE A 236 -4.82 -2.90 -2.31
N ALA A 237 -3.73 -2.42 -1.69
CA ALA A 237 -3.06 -3.19 -0.64
C ALA A 237 -3.99 -3.42 0.58
N HIS A 238 -4.74 -2.39 1.00
CA HIS A 238 -5.71 -2.51 2.09
C HIS A 238 -6.84 -3.49 1.74
N VAL A 239 -7.45 -3.32 0.56
CA VAL A 239 -8.50 -4.22 0.06
C VAL A 239 -7.97 -5.66 -0.05
N GLY A 240 -6.73 -5.85 -0.51
CA GLY A 240 -6.08 -7.16 -0.55
C GLY A 240 -5.96 -7.79 0.82
N GLY A 241 -5.52 -7.03 1.82
CA GLY A 241 -5.49 -7.48 3.22
C GLY A 241 -6.84 -7.99 3.72
N MET A 242 -7.90 -7.22 3.46
CA MET A 242 -9.27 -7.59 3.83
C MET A 242 -9.76 -8.83 3.08
N LEU A 243 -9.49 -8.92 1.78
CA LEU A 243 -9.90 -10.05 0.94
C LEU A 243 -9.27 -11.36 1.41
N PHE A 244 -7.94 -11.37 1.61
CA PHE A 244 -7.23 -12.57 2.06
C PHE A 244 -7.62 -12.94 3.49
N ALA A 245 -7.89 -11.97 4.36
CA ALA A 245 -8.45 -12.23 5.69
C ALA A 245 -9.81 -12.92 5.62
N PHE A 246 -10.73 -12.40 4.80
CA PHE A 246 -12.03 -13.01 4.60
C PHE A 246 -11.91 -14.44 4.09
N ILE A 247 -11.10 -14.69 3.06
CA ILE A 247 -10.87 -16.03 2.50
C ILE A 247 -10.36 -16.98 3.58
N LEU A 248 -9.32 -16.58 4.33
CA LEU A 248 -8.71 -17.43 5.36
C LEU A 248 -9.68 -17.74 6.50
N ILE A 249 -10.43 -16.76 6.98
CA ILE A 249 -11.42 -16.96 8.06
C ILE A 249 -12.54 -17.88 7.58
N ARG A 250 -13.06 -17.69 6.37
CA ARG A 250 -14.09 -18.57 5.80
C ARG A 250 -13.57 -19.98 5.59
N TYR A 251 -12.31 -20.15 5.20
CA TYR A 251 -11.66 -21.45 5.11
C TYR A 251 -11.56 -22.11 6.49
N TRP A 252 -11.06 -21.41 7.51
CA TRP A 252 -10.95 -21.95 8.87
C TRP A 252 -12.32 -22.30 9.50
N ALA A 253 -13.36 -21.52 9.19
CA ALA A 253 -14.72 -21.79 9.66
C ALA A 253 -15.31 -23.08 9.06
N ARG A 254 -14.98 -23.40 7.79
CA ARG A 254 -15.44 -24.63 7.12
C ARG A 254 -14.78 -25.90 7.64
N GLN A 255 -13.56 -25.78 8.17
CA GLN A 255 -12.74 -26.91 8.59
C GLN A 255 -13.04 -27.40 10.03
N ARG A 256 -14.07 -26.88 10.71
CA ARG A 256 -14.40 -27.30 12.09
C ARG A 256 -15.89 -27.58 12.32
N LYS A 257 -16.16 -28.68 13.02
CA LYS A 257 -17.44 -28.97 13.68
C LYS A 257 -17.72 -28.06 14.89
N ASN A 258 -16.68 -27.50 15.52
CA ASN A 258 -16.77 -26.50 16.58
C ASN A 258 -15.75 -25.38 16.31
N PHE A 259 -16.22 -24.24 15.81
CA PHE A 259 -15.46 -22.99 15.82
C PHE A 259 -15.78 -22.31 17.17
N TYR A 260 -14.76 -21.74 17.83
CA TYR A 260 -14.64 -21.46 19.28
C TYR A 260 -14.05 -22.63 20.09
#